data_AF-A0A1J6INV8-F1
#
_entry.id   AF-A0A1J6INV8-F1
#
_cell.length_a   1.000
_cell.length_b   1.000
_cell.length_c   1.000
_cell.angle_alpha   90.00
_cell.angle_beta   90.00
_cell.angle_gamma   90.00
#
_symmetry.space_group_name_H-M   'P 1'
#
loop_
_entity.id
_entity.type
_entity.pdbx_description
1 polymer ?
#
loop_
_entity_poly.entity_id
_entity_poly.type
_entity_poly.pdbx_seq_one_letter_code
_entity_poly.pdbx_strand_id
1 'polypeptide(L)'
;MNTAFKLRVGVRGDLLKKGFWDSYKVWDLHGEVLVRVETSNIAVSDEAEDDSIEEDNITEMIHDACGYTNVEDNNNNSEDNEEPNVHATKFYKLLEDAETELYPGCKKVSKLSFVVKLLHLKCLNHWSNKSMDALL
;
A
#
# COMPACT_ATOMS: atom_id res chain seq x y z
N MET A 1 -22.84 5.85 -16.87
CA MET A 1 -21.92 4.72 -17.11
C MET A 1 -21.06 5.02 -18.32
N ASN A 2 -19.74 4.90 -18.19
CA ASN A 2 -18.80 5.09 -19.30
C ASN A 2 -18.78 3.79 -20.10
N THR A 3 -19.55 3.71 -21.18
CA THR A 3 -19.78 2.49 -21.96
C THR A 3 -18.74 2.25 -23.07
N ALA A 4 -17.70 3.09 -23.15
CA ALA A 4 -16.63 2.96 -24.14
C ALA A 4 -15.26 3.28 -23.52
N PHE A 5 -14.34 2.32 -23.59
CA PHE A 5 -12.96 2.49 -23.16
C PHE A 5 -12.16 3.23 -24.23
N LYS A 6 -11.39 4.24 -23.81
CA LYS A 6 -10.50 5.02 -24.69
C LYS A 6 -9.05 4.70 -24.37
N LEU A 7 -8.18 4.82 -25.39
CA LEU A 7 -6.74 4.77 -25.19
C LEU A 7 -6.27 5.92 -24.26
N ARG A 8 -5.18 5.68 -23.52
CA ARG A 8 -4.60 6.63 -22.56
C ARG A 8 -4.46 8.06 -23.12
N VAL A 9 -4.01 8.18 -24.38
CA VAL A 9 -3.85 9.48 -25.06
C VAL A 9 -5.19 10.20 -25.23
N GLY A 10 -6.25 9.46 -25.59
CA GLY A 10 -7.60 9.99 -25.71
C GLY A 10 -8.16 10.45 -24.36
N VAL A 11 -8.01 9.62 -23.33
CA VAL A 11 -8.43 9.97 -21.96
C VAL A 11 -7.72 11.22 -21.47
N ARG A 12 -6.39 11.32 -21.67
CA ARG A 12 -5.61 12.50 -21.29
C ARG A 12 -6.09 13.76 -22.02
N GLY A 13 -6.38 13.67 -23.32
CA GLY A 13 -6.91 14.77 -24.11
C GLY A 13 -8.31 15.23 -23.64
N ASP A 14 -9.18 14.29 -23.26
CA ASP A 14 -10.49 14.61 -22.71
C ASP A 14 -10.38 15.28 -21.33
N LEU A 15 -9.51 14.78 -20.45
CA LEU A 15 -9.27 15.36 -19.12
C LEU A 15 -8.72 16.79 -19.23
N LEU A 16 -7.80 17.05 -20.17
CA LEU A 16 -7.27 18.41 -20.37
C LEU A 16 -8.31 19.39 -20.92
N LYS A 17 -9.28 18.91 -21.71
CA LYS A 17 -10.31 19.76 -22.32
C LYS A 17 -11.51 19.97 -21.41
N LYS A 18 -11.94 18.94 -20.69
CA LYS A 18 -13.21 18.90 -19.95
C LYS A 18 -13.02 18.87 -18.44
N GLY A 19 -11.81 18.58 -17.95
CA GLY A 19 -11.55 18.37 -16.54
C GLY A 19 -12.20 17.11 -16.00
N PHE A 20 -12.15 16.96 -14.68
CA PHE A 20 -13.02 16.04 -13.95
C PHE A 20 -14.38 16.70 -13.73
N TRP A 21 -15.41 15.89 -13.46
CA TRP A 21 -16.68 16.44 -12.98
C TRP A 21 -16.46 17.18 -11.67
N ASP A 22 -17.06 18.37 -11.56
CA ASP A 22 -16.92 19.21 -10.36
C ASP A 22 -17.40 18.52 -9.08
N SER A 23 -18.34 17.58 -9.20
CA SER A 23 -18.84 16.75 -8.09
C SER A 23 -18.00 15.51 -7.80
N TYR A 24 -17.03 15.15 -8.66
CA TYR A 24 -16.12 14.03 -8.45
C TYR A 24 -14.98 14.47 -7.51
N LYS A 25 -15.32 14.60 -6.23
CA LYS A 25 -14.41 15.02 -5.15
C LYS A 25 -13.92 13.88 -4.27
N VAL A 26 -14.52 12.71 -4.42
CA VAL A 26 -14.24 11.52 -3.62
C VAL A 26 -13.99 10.37 -4.57
N TRP A 27 -12.84 9.73 -4.42
CA TRP A 27 -12.47 8.57 -5.23
C TRP A 27 -12.91 7.30 -4.51
N ASP A 28 -14.22 7.15 -4.34
CA ASP A 28 -14.89 6.05 -3.65
C ASP A 28 -14.50 4.68 -4.22
N LEU A 29 -14.38 4.57 -5.55
CA LEU A 29 -13.89 3.37 -6.23
C LEU A 29 -12.40 3.07 -6.00
N HIS A 30 -11.67 3.98 -5.36
CA HIS A 30 -10.26 3.85 -5.01
C HIS A 30 -10.02 3.90 -3.49
N GLY A 31 -11.08 3.70 -2.70
CA GLY A 31 -10.99 3.56 -1.24
C GLY A 31 -11.12 4.87 -0.46
N GLU A 32 -11.34 6.01 -1.12
CA GLU A 32 -11.64 7.24 -0.39
C GLU A 32 -13.06 7.20 0.17
N VAL A 33 -13.18 7.22 1.49
CA VAL A 33 -14.47 7.31 2.18
C VAL A 33 -14.82 8.78 2.37
N LEU A 34 -16.05 9.16 1.97
CA LEU A 34 -16.56 10.52 2.19
C LEU A 34 -16.83 10.72 3.69
N VAL A 35 -15.82 11.24 4.41
CA VAL A 35 -16.01 11.65 5.80
C VAL A 35 -16.70 13.01 5.81
N ARG A 36 -17.98 13.04 6.17
CA ARG A 36 -18.65 14.30 6.55
C ARG A 36 -18.07 14.75 7.89
N VAL A 37 -17.03 15.56 7.83
CA VAL A 37 -16.50 16.24 9.01
C VAL A 37 -17.44 17.39 9.36
N GLU A 38 -18.28 17.19 10.38
CA GLU A 38 -18.77 18.33 11.16
C GLU A 38 -17.53 18.96 11.81
N THR A 39 -17.34 20.26 11.59
CA THR A 39 -16.10 20.97 11.91
C THR A 39 -15.87 21.02 13.42
N SER A 40 -15.19 20.01 13.96
CA SER A 40 -14.55 20.10 15.28
C SER A 40 -13.06 20.33 15.07
N ASN A 41 -12.65 21.58 15.23
CA ASN A 41 -11.25 21.99 15.30
C ASN A 41 -10.58 21.27 16.46
N ILE A 42 -9.81 20.22 16.18
CA ILE A 42 -8.85 19.65 17.12
C ILE A 42 -7.48 20.03 16.60
N ALA A 43 -6.86 21.00 17.27
CA ALA A 43 -5.46 21.31 17.09
C ALA A 43 -4.67 20.08 17.55
N VAL A 44 -4.10 19.34 16.60
CA VAL A 44 -3.17 18.26 16.90
C VAL A 44 -1.84 18.93 17.20
N SER A 45 -1.45 18.87 18.48
CA SER A 45 -0.15 19.30 18.95
C SER A 45 0.88 18.28 18.49
N ASP A 46 1.79 18.71 17.63
CA ASP A 46 2.80 17.88 16.97
C ASP A 46 4.03 17.75 17.87
N GLU A 47 3.88 17.08 19.02
CA GLU A 47 5.01 16.72 19.89
C GLU A 47 4.74 15.38 20.58
N ALA A 48 5.18 14.30 19.95
CA ALA A 48 5.53 13.06 20.64
C ALA A 48 6.69 12.41 19.90
N GLU A 49 7.92 12.63 20.40
CA GLU A 49 9.00 11.67 20.22
C GLU A 49 8.59 10.40 20.97
N ASP A 50 7.97 9.46 20.26
CA ASP A 50 7.82 8.09 20.73
C ASP A 50 8.88 7.23 20.04
N ASP A 51 10.01 7.05 20.73
CA ASP A 51 11.09 6.11 20.38
C ASP A 51 10.75 4.68 20.86
N SER A 52 9.47 4.40 21.08
CA SER A 52 9.03 3.03 21.21
C SER A 52 9.05 2.40 19.83
N ILE A 53 9.81 1.31 19.70
CA ILE A 53 9.69 0.40 18.56
C ILE A 53 8.31 -0.24 18.70
N GLU A 54 7.26 0.52 18.39
CA GLU A 54 5.97 -0.06 18.12
C GLU A 54 6.22 -1.04 16.98
N GLU A 55 5.72 -2.24 17.17
CA GLU A 55 5.64 -3.25 16.15
C GLU A 55 4.62 -2.71 15.14
N ASP A 56 5.07 -1.71 14.36
CA ASP A 56 4.29 -0.97 13.39
C ASP A 56 3.48 -1.99 12.63
N ASN A 57 2.17 -1.78 12.58
CA ASN A 57 1.20 -2.74 12.08
C ASN A 57 1.30 -2.90 10.55
N ILE A 58 2.49 -3.25 10.06
CA ILE A 58 2.85 -3.50 8.67
C ILE A 58 1.94 -4.61 8.14
N THR A 59 1.60 -5.58 8.99
CA THR A 59 0.62 -6.62 8.69
C THR A 59 -0.75 -6.01 8.38
N GLU A 60 -1.30 -5.14 9.23
CA GLU A 60 -2.57 -4.44 8.96
C GLU A 60 -2.48 -3.51 7.75
N MET A 61 -1.37 -2.78 7.58
CA MET A 61 -1.15 -1.92 6.42
C MET A 61 -1.16 -2.73 5.11
N ILE A 62 -0.55 -3.92 5.10
CA ILE A 62 -0.59 -4.84 3.95
C ILE A 62 -2.00 -5.38 3.76
N HIS A 63 -2.67 -5.76 4.84
CA HIS A 63 -4.02 -6.29 4.83
C HIS A 63 -5.03 -5.29 4.23
N ASP A 64 -4.94 -4.02 4.63
CA ASP A 64 -5.73 -2.91 4.09
C ASP A 64 -5.42 -2.66 2.61
N ALA A 65 -4.12 -2.57 2.25
CA ALA A 65 -3.69 -2.34 0.87
C ALA A 65 -4.10 -3.47 -0.09
N CYS A 66 -4.12 -4.72 0.39
CA CYS A 66 -4.54 -5.88 -0.38
C CYS A 66 -6.05 -6.13 -0.34
N GLY A 67 -6.82 -5.34 0.40
CA GLY A 67 -8.28 -5.50 0.53
C GLY A 67 -8.67 -6.82 1.19
N TYR A 68 -7.81 -7.37 2.03
CA TYR A 68 -8.10 -8.59 2.76
C TYR A 68 -9.20 -8.26 3.76
N THR A 69 -10.40 -8.79 3.52
CA THR A 69 -11.52 -8.67 4.45
C THR A 69 -11.59 -10.00 5.17
N ASN A 70 -11.77 -10.01 6.51
CA ASN A 70 -12.00 -11.21 7.32
C ASN A 70 -13.35 -11.90 6.99
N VAL A 71 -13.78 -11.85 5.74
CA VAL A 71 -14.89 -12.65 5.26
C VAL A 71 -14.37 -14.07 5.22
N GLU A 72 -14.79 -14.87 6.21
CA GLU A 72 -14.71 -16.32 6.14
C GLU A 72 -15.15 -16.75 4.74
N ASP A 73 -14.19 -17.21 3.95
CA ASP A 73 -14.40 -17.67 2.60
C ASP A 73 -15.19 -18.99 2.66
N ASN A 74 -16.50 -18.86 2.86
CA ASN A 74 -17.45 -19.96 2.84
C ASN A 74 -17.82 -20.34 1.40
N ASN A 75 -16.99 -19.98 0.42
CA ASN A 75 -17.24 -20.25 -0.98
C ASN A 75 -16.39 -21.46 -1.43
N ASN A 76 -16.88 -22.65 -1.08
CA ASN A 76 -16.49 -23.91 -1.70
C ASN A 76 -16.84 -23.93 -3.20
N ASN A 77 -16.16 -23.12 -4.00
CA ASN A 77 -16.35 -23.07 -5.43
C ASN A 77 -15.03 -23.32 -6.14
N SER A 78 -14.83 -24.61 -6.45
CA SER A 78 -13.88 -25.16 -7.43
C SER A 78 -12.47 -24.62 -7.31
N GLU A 79 -11.65 -25.26 -6.48
CA GLU A 79 -10.20 -25.21 -6.62
C GLU A 79 -9.80 -25.75 -8.01
N ASP A 80 -9.83 -24.89 -9.02
CA ASP A 80 -8.85 -24.98 -10.10
C ASP A 80 -7.52 -24.62 -9.44
N ASN A 81 -6.88 -25.64 -8.86
CA ASN A 81 -5.49 -25.60 -8.41
C ASN A 81 -4.59 -25.45 -9.64
N GLU A 82 -4.63 -24.27 -10.28
CA GLU A 82 -3.77 -23.95 -11.40
C GLU A 82 -2.35 -23.79 -10.88
N GLU A 83 -1.42 -24.57 -11.44
CA GLU A 83 -0.04 -24.54 -11.01
C GLU A 83 0.54 -23.13 -11.21
N PRO A 84 1.24 -22.55 -10.20
CA PRO A 84 1.76 -21.20 -10.31
C PRO A 84 2.63 -21.05 -11.56
N ASN A 85 2.23 -20.13 -12.44
CA ASN A 85 3.07 -19.79 -13.58
C ASN A 85 4.42 -19.23 -13.10
N VAL A 86 5.40 -19.13 -14.01
CA VAL A 86 6.79 -18.72 -13.67
C VAL A 86 6.84 -17.39 -12.90
N HIS A 87 5.96 -16.43 -13.22
CA HIS A 87 5.91 -15.14 -12.53
C HIS A 87 5.34 -15.27 -11.12
N ALA A 88 4.27 -16.05 -10.94
CA ALA A 88 3.68 -16.33 -9.64
C ALA A 88 4.68 -17.06 -8.72
N THR A 89 5.38 -18.08 -9.24
CA THR A 89 6.43 -18.78 -8.49
C THR A 89 7.55 -17.84 -8.03
N LYS A 90 7.97 -16.90 -8.88
CA LYS A 90 8.97 -15.89 -8.50
C LYS A 90 8.44 -14.95 -7.42
N PHE A 91 7.18 -14.53 -7.52
CA PHE A 91 6.54 -13.68 -6.52
C PHE A 91 6.45 -14.38 -5.16
N TYR A 92 5.99 -15.62 -5.11
CA TYR A 92 5.89 -16.37 -3.84
C TYR A 92 7.24 -16.57 -3.16
N LYS A 93 8.32 -16.83 -3.93
CA LYS A 93 9.67 -16.87 -3.38
C LYS A 93 10.11 -15.55 -2.75
N LEU A 94 9.76 -14.42 -3.36
CA LEU A 94 10.06 -13.11 -2.79
C LEU A 94 9.27 -12.86 -1.51
N LEU A 95 8.03 -13.34 -1.44
CA LEU A 95 7.21 -13.23 -0.23
C LEU A 95 7.79 -14.04 0.92
N GLU A 96 8.17 -15.30 0.66
CA GLU A 96 8.85 -16.16 1.63
C GLU A 96 10.16 -15.51 2.13
N ASP A 97 10.99 -15.00 1.22
CA ASP A 97 12.22 -14.29 1.58
C ASP A 97 11.94 -13.05 2.44
N ALA A 98 10.86 -12.31 2.17
CA ALA A 98 10.51 -11.09 2.87
C ALA A 98 10.13 -11.35 4.35
N GLU A 99 9.53 -12.51 4.64
CA GLU A 99 9.14 -12.92 6.00
C GLU A 99 10.34 -13.41 6.85
N THR A 100 11.49 -13.71 6.23
CA THR A 100 12.67 -14.17 6.98
C THR A 100 13.30 -13.10 7.87
N GLU A 101 14.06 -13.54 8.89
CA GLU A 101 14.88 -12.67 9.74
C GLU A 101 15.84 -11.80 8.90
N LEU A 102 16.06 -10.55 9.32
CA LEU A 102 16.96 -9.62 8.60
C LEU A 102 18.40 -10.16 8.47
N TYR A 103 18.90 -10.77 9.54
CA TYR A 103 20.15 -11.53 9.58
C TYR A 103 20.01 -12.67 10.59
N PRO A 104 20.84 -13.74 10.51
CA PRO A 104 20.69 -14.90 11.39
C PRO A 104 20.70 -14.52 12.88
N GLY A 105 19.62 -14.84 13.59
CA GLY A 105 19.44 -14.53 15.01
C GLY A 105 18.66 -13.24 15.29
N CYS A 106 18.23 -12.51 14.25
CA CYS A 106 17.44 -11.30 14.39
C CYS A 106 15.95 -11.62 14.52
N LYS A 107 15.51 -11.94 15.75
CA LYS A 107 14.11 -12.34 16.02
C LYS A 107 13.09 -11.20 16.05
N LYS A 108 13.57 -9.95 16.04
CA LYS A 108 12.71 -8.77 16.21
C LYS A 108 12.34 -8.09 14.89
N VAL A 109 13.13 -8.30 13.84
CA VAL A 109 13.00 -7.56 12.57
C VAL A 109 13.12 -8.53 11.42
N SER A 110 12.05 -8.63 10.62
CA SER A 110 12.08 -9.33 9.33
C SER A 110 12.68 -8.44 8.24
N LYS A 111 13.11 -9.05 7.13
CA LYS A 111 13.58 -8.30 5.96
C LYS A 111 12.52 -7.33 5.44
N LEU A 112 11.25 -7.75 5.39
CA LEU A 112 10.14 -6.90 4.98
C LEU A 112 10.01 -5.68 5.89
N SER A 113 9.99 -5.91 7.21
CA SER A 113 9.87 -4.84 8.20
C SER A 113 10.99 -3.81 8.05
N PHE A 114 12.22 -4.28 7.88
CA PHE A 114 13.37 -3.42 7.64
C PHE A 114 13.21 -2.56 6.37
N VAL A 115 12.79 -3.15 5.24
CA VAL A 115 12.60 -2.42 3.97
C VAL A 115 11.49 -1.38 4.09
N VAL A 116 10.37 -1.72 4.73
CA VAL A 116 9.24 -0.80 4.93
C VAL A 116 9.67 0.38 5.80
N LYS A 117 10.35 0.13 6.93
CA LYS A 117 10.86 1.18 7.82
C LYS A 117 11.89 2.08 7.12
N LEU A 118 12.78 1.49 6.33
CA LEU A 118 13.77 2.26 5.56
C LEU A 118 13.11 3.12 4.48
N LEU A 119 12.07 2.61 3.82
CA LEU A 119 11.29 3.39 2.85
C LEU A 119 10.52 4.53 3.53
N HIS A 120 9.93 4.27 4.70
CA HIS A 120 9.25 5.29 5.49
C HIS A 120 10.22 6.42 5.85
N LEU A 121 11.40 6.08 6.36
CA LEU A 121 12.46 7.04 6.69
C LEU A 121 12.91 7.83 5.45
N LYS A 122 13.07 7.15 4.31
CA LYS A 122 13.41 7.78 3.04
C LYS A 122 12.38 8.83 2.63
N CYS A 123 11.09 8.50 2.76
CA CYS A 123 9.98 9.39 2.42
C CYS A 123 9.93 10.60 3.36
N LEU A 124 9.97 10.36 4.68
CA LEU A 124 9.91 11.41 5.70
C LEU A 124 11.08 12.41 5.57
N ASN A 125 12.29 11.90 5.29
CA ASN A 125 13.49 12.73 5.20
C ASN A 125 13.85 13.13 3.77
N HIS A 126 12.99 12.83 2.80
CA HIS A 126 13.22 13.09 1.37
C HIS A 126 14.59 12.59 0.87
N TRP A 127 15.01 11.40 1.32
CA TRP A 127 16.29 10.83 0.90
C TRP A 127 16.27 10.56 -0.61
N SER A 128 17.33 11.01 -1.26
CA SER A 128 17.56 10.71 -2.67
C SER A 128 17.82 9.20 -2.87
N ASN A 129 17.55 8.68 -4.07
CA ASN A 129 17.96 7.31 -4.41
C ASN A 129 19.47 7.13 -4.25
N LYS A 130 20.26 8.12 -4.67
CA LYS A 130 21.73 8.09 -4.54
C LYS A 130 22.19 7.92 -3.08
N SER A 131 21.57 8.61 -2.14
CA SER A 131 21.92 8.48 -0.72
C SER A 131 21.49 7.13 -0.15
N MET A 132 20.38 6.57 -0.64
CA MET A 132 19.92 5.25 -0.23
C MET A 132 20.82 4.13 -0.78
N ASP A 133 21.24 4.24 -2.05
CA ASP A 133 22.18 3.34 -2.69
C ASP A 133 23.58 3.40 -2.08
N ALA A 134 23.94 4.53 -1.43
CA ALA A 134 25.20 4.65 -0.72
C ALA A 134 25.17 4.02 0.68
N LEU A 135 23.97 3.82 1.24
CA LEU A 135 23.77 3.20 2.55
C LEU A 135 23.73 1.68 2.48
N LEU A 136 23.11 1.14 1.42
CA LEU A 136 22.90 -0.29 1.17
C LEU A 136 24.01 -0.91 0.33
#